data_AF-A0A7J4V0A7-F1
#
_entry.id   AF-A0A7J4V0A7-F1
#
_cell.length_a   1.000
_cell.length_b   1.000
_cell.length_c   1.000
_cell.angle_alpha   90.00
_cell.angle_beta   90.00
_cell.angle_gamma   90.00
#
_symmetry.space_group_name_H-M   'P 1'
#
loop_
_entity.id
_entity.type
_entity.pdbx_description
1 polymer ?
#
loop_
_entity_poly.entity_id
_entity_poly.type
_entity_poly.pdbx_seq_one_letter_code
_entity_poly.pdbx_strand_id
1 'polypeptide(L)'
;SATVAGFDIRKQDAKVREHIGLVSEKMIMYDELTARENLKLFGKLYDIPSDLLAKRISKLLDFVRMKQWADHRIDTFSTGMKQRINVIRALVNEPDVLFLDEPTLGLDPQSTAEVRELVRRINLENKTTIILTTHMMTEADMLCDRIGILDHGKIVAMDTPTNLKKSVTGTDATLFEFEIPNLDSGVVSSVRSLSSVSSVVQDDPTHIKVSSRGNDSFDVLVDALRKSGARIRTVKNLEPTLEDVFLHITGHEVRDSVASTPVPSQKGGPHGWRPNKRVR
;
A
#
# COMPACT_ATOMS: atom_id res chain seq x y z
N SER A 1 4.51 -21.73 -19.19
CA SER A 1 3.44 -22.33 -18.35
C SER A 1 3.53 -21.70 -16.97
N ALA A 2 2.47 -21.75 -16.17
CA ALA A 2 2.48 -21.24 -14.79
C ALA A 2 1.77 -22.26 -13.90
N THR A 3 2.19 -22.34 -12.64
CA THR A 3 1.69 -23.31 -11.67
C THR A 3 1.29 -22.61 -10.38
N VAL A 4 0.17 -23.00 -9.79
CA VAL A 4 -0.31 -22.50 -8.50
C VAL A 4 -0.63 -23.69 -7.61
N ALA A 5 -0.16 -23.68 -6.36
CA ALA A 5 -0.27 -24.81 -5.43
C ALA A 5 0.19 -26.16 -6.04
N GLY A 6 1.16 -26.14 -6.96
CA GLY A 6 1.67 -27.32 -7.66
C GLY A 6 0.85 -27.78 -8.89
N PHE A 7 -0.23 -27.10 -9.25
CA PHE A 7 -1.08 -27.44 -10.39
C PHE A 7 -0.90 -26.48 -11.57
N ASP A 8 -0.87 -26.99 -12.80
CA ASP A 8 -0.77 -26.16 -14.02
C ASP A 8 -2.09 -25.44 -14.30
N ILE A 9 -2.04 -24.12 -14.46
CA ILE A 9 -3.24 -23.27 -14.58
C ILE A 9 -4.07 -23.51 -15.85
N ARG A 10 -3.49 -24.13 -16.90
CA ARG A 10 -4.18 -24.42 -18.17
C ARG A 10 -4.69 -25.85 -18.22
N LYS A 11 -3.95 -26.79 -17.64
CA LYS A 11 -4.28 -28.23 -17.69
C LYS A 11 -5.10 -28.70 -16.50
N GLN A 12 -5.04 -28.00 -15.37
CA GLN A 12 -5.59 -28.43 -14.08
C GLN A 12 -6.31 -27.27 -13.37
N ASP A 13 -7.04 -26.46 -14.14
CA ASP A 13 -7.71 -25.25 -13.68
C ASP A 13 -8.72 -25.50 -12.54
N ALA A 14 -9.45 -26.62 -12.58
CA ALA A 14 -10.38 -27.02 -11.52
C ALA A 14 -9.65 -27.25 -10.19
N LYS A 15 -8.50 -27.96 -10.21
CA LYS A 15 -7.67 -28.16 -9.02
C LYS A 15 -7.09 -26.84 -8.51
N VAL A 16 -6.66 -25.95 -9.40
CA VAL A 16 -6.23 -24.61 -8.98
C VAL A 16 -7.36 -23.89 -8.23
N ARG A 17 -8.61 -23.91 -8.74
CA ARG A 17 -9.76 -23.27 -8.08
C ARG A 17 -10.08 -23.85 -6.69
N GLU A 18 -9.85 -25.13 -6.47
CA GLU A 18 -10.03 -25.75 -5.15
C GLU A 18 -9.02 -25.22 -4.11
N HIS A 19 -7.80 -24.92 -4.56
CA HIS A 19 -6.67 -24.53 -3.71
C HIS A 19 -6.46 -23.01 -3.57
N ILE A 20 -7.28 -22.18 -4.25
CA ILE A 20 -7.19 -20.72 -4.17
C ILE A 20 -8.42 -20.08 -3.55
N GLY A 21 -8.20 -18.96 -2.85
CA GLY A 21 -9.23 -18.01 -2.47
C GLY A 21 -9.07 -16.74 -3.29
N LEU A 22 -10.17 -16.09 -3.68
CA LEU A 22 -10.13 -14.83 -4.41
C LEU A 22 -11.04 -13.78 -3.76
N VAL A 23 -10.43 -12.64 -3.46
CA VAL A 23 -11.10 -11.38 -3.12
C VAL A 23 -10.82 -10.41 -4.25
N SER A 24 -11.83 -10.12 -5.07
CA SER A 24 -11.77 -9.12 -6.13
C SER A 24 -11.99 -7.72 -5.58
N GLU A 25 -11.52 -6.69 -6.31
CA GLU A 25 -11.78 -5.27 -5.99
C GLU A 25 -13.29 -5.01 -5.78
N LYS A 26 -14.13 -5.49 -6.70
CA LYS A 26 -15.58 -5.46 -6.53
C LYS A 26 -16.02 -6.54 -5.56
N MET A 27 -16.75 -6.15 -4.51
CA MET A 27 -17.38 -7.08 -3.57
C MET A 27 -18.48 -7.89 -4.26
N ILE A 28 -18.35 -9.22 -4.27
CA ILE A 28 -19.34 -10.14 -4.82
C ILE A 28 -20.13 -10.77 -3.67
N MET A 29 -21.30 -10.19 -3.38
CA MET A 29 -22.23 -10.65 -2.34
C MET A 29 -23.68 -10.42 -2.79
N TYR A 30 -24.59 -11.16 -2.16
CA TYR A 30 -26.03 -11.02 -2.34
C TYR A 30 -26.59 -10.20 -1.18
N ASP A 31 -26.97 -8.96 -1.47
CA ASP A 31 -27.40 -7.96 -0.48
C ASP A 31 -28.65 -8.39 0.32
N GLU A 32 -29.55 -9.16 -0.30
CA GLU A 32 -30.79 -9.66 0.33
C GLU A 32 -30.57 -10.83 1.29
N LEU A 33 -29.43 -11.52 1.17
CA LEU A 33 -29.09 -12.66 2.02
C LEU A 33 -28.35 -12.19 3.28
N THR A 34 -28.48 -12.95 4.35
CA THR A 34 -27.68 -12.75 5.56
C THR A 34 -26.20 -13.05 5.32
N ALA A 35 -25.32 -12.58 6.21
CA ALA A 35 -23.90 -12.93 6.14
C ALA A 35 -23.68 -14.46 6.15
N ARG A 36 -24.40 -15.19 7.00
CA ARG A 36 -24.33 -16.65 7.07
C ARG A 36 -24.83 -17.30 5.78
N GLU A 37 -25.92 -16.82 5.20
CA GLU A 37 -26.47 -17.36 3.95
C GLU A 37 -25.56 -17.11 2.76
N ASN A 38 -24.96 -15.92 2.67
CA ASN A 38 -23.93 -15.62 1.67
C ASN A 38 -22.78 -16.63 1.76
N LEU A 39 -22.20 -16.81 2.95
CA LEU A 39 -21.08 -17.75 3.13
C LEU A 39 -21.48 -19.20 2.83
N LYS A 40 -22.71 -19.60 3.18
CA LYS A 40 -23.26 -20.93 2.84
C LYS A 40 -23.40 -21.10 1.33
N LEU A 41 -23.87 -20.09 0.62
CA LEU A 41 -24.05 -20.13 -0.82
C LEU A 41 -22.72 -20.37 -1.53
N PHE A 42 -21.69 -19.58 -1.20
CA PHE A 42 -20.36 -19.74 -1.80
C PHE A 42 -19.68 -21.04 -1.36
N GLY A 43 -19.86 -21.47 -0.11
CA GLY A 43 -19.30 -22.74 0.37
C GLY A 43 -19.87 -23.97 -0.32
N LYS A 44 -21.15 -23.94 -0.72
CA LYS A 44 -21.77 -25.01 -1.50
C LYS A 44 -21.18 -25.17 -2.90
N LEU A 45 -20.59 -24.12 -3.47
CA LEU A 45 -19.91 -24.20 -4.77
C LEU A 45 -18.63 -25.05 -4.73
N TYR A 46 -18.12 -25.33 -3.52
CA TYR A 46 -16.95 -26.18 -3.29
C TYR A 46 -17.32 -27.60 -2.81
N ASP A 47 -18.59 -28.00 -2.94
CA ASP A 47 -19.10 -29.32 -2.53
C ASP A 47 -18.78 -29.72 -1.07
N ILE A 48 -18.63 -28.71 -0.19
CA ILE A 48 -18.32 -28.93 1.23
C ILE A 48 -19.57 -29.50 1.94
N PRO A 49 -19.47 -30.62 2.67
CA PRO A 49 -20.60 -31.17 3.43
C PRO A 49 -21.21 -30.14 4.39
N SER A 50 -22.55 -30.07 4.44
CA SER A 50 -23.29 -29.02 5.17
C SER A 50 -22.86 -28.84 6.62
N ASP A 51 -22.62 -29.93 7.36
CA ASP A 51 -22.22 -29.88 8.77
C ASP A 51 -20.81 -29.32 8.95
N LEU A 52 -19.89 -29.68 8.04
CA LEU A 52 -18.53 -29.15 8.02
C LEU A 52 -18.55 -27.66 7.64
N LEU A 53 -19.33 -27.31 6.61
CA LEU A 53 -19.48 -25.94 6.15
C LEU A 53 -20.04 -25.04 7.26
N ALA A 54 -21.07 -25.49 7.99
CA ALA A 54 -21.63 -24.73 9.12
C ALA A 54 -20.60 -24.46 10.22
N LYS A 55 -19.75 -25.46 10.55
CA LYS A 55 -18.65 -25.30 11.51
C LYS A 55 -17.60 -24.31 11.01
N ARG A 56 -17.17 -24.41 9.74
CA ARG A 56 -16.21 -23.49 9.13
C ARG A 56 -16.73 -22.05 9.13
N ILE A 57 -17.98 -21.84 8.71
CA ILE A 57 -18.62 -20.51 8.70
C ILE A 57 -18.66 -19.91 10.11
N SER A 58 -19.04 -20.69 11.13
CA SER A 58 -19.06 -20.19 12.51
C SER A 58 -17.68 -19.78 13.00
N LYS A 59 -16.63 -20.53 12.65
CA LYS A 59 -15.24 -20.18 13.02
C LYS A 59 -14.78 -18.92 12.30
N LEU A 60 -15.05 -18.82 11.00
CA LEU A 60 -14.68 -17.67 10.19
C LEU A 60 -15.37 -16.38 10.67
N LEU A 61 -16.68 -16.45 10.96
CA LEU A 61 -17.41 -15.31 11.52
C LEU A 61 -16.87 -14.88 12.88
N ASP A 62 -16.39 -15.82 13.71
CA ASP A 62 -15.75 -15.49 14.98
C ASP A 62 -14.38 -14.81 14.75
N PHE A 63 -13.60 -15.34 13.81
CA PHE A 63 -12.28 -14.84 13.43
C PHE A 63 -12.27 -13.38 12.97
N VAL A 64 -13.30 -12.94 12.23
CA VAL A 64 -13.49 -11.53 11.83
C VAL A 64 -14.37 -10.72 12.78
N ARG A 65 -14.71 -11.27 13.96
CA ARG A 65 -15.58 -10.64 14.95
C ARG A 65 -16.91 -10.21 14.33
N MET A 66 -17.52 -11.07 13.53
CA MET A 66 -18.82 -10.86 12.86
C MET A 66 -19.93 -11.79 13.36
N LYS A 67 -19.66 -12.59 14.40
CA LYS A 67 -20.59 -13.62 14.91
C LYS A 67 -21.98 -13.08 15.30
N GLN A 68 -22.05 -11.92 15.94
CA GLN A 68 -23.33 -11.30 16.34
C GLN A 68 -24.14 -10.75 15.15
N TRP A 69 -23.48 -10.50 14.01
CA TRP A 69 -24.12 -10.03 12.78
C TRP A 69 -24.38 -11.16 11.78
N ALA A 70 -24.12 -12.41 12.15
CA ALA A 70 -24.20 -13.56 11.24
C ALA A 70 -25.56 -13.67 10.51
N ASP A 71 -26.64 -13.38 11.22
CA ASP A 71 -28.01 -13.53 10.75
C ASP A 71 -28.65 -12.18 10.35
N HIS A 72 -27.83 -11.14 10.12
CA HIS A 72 -28.24 -9.85 9.56
C HIS A 72 -27.98 -9.83 8.05
N ARG A 73 -28.84 -9.14 7.29
CA ARG A 73 -28.72 -8.95 5.85
C ARG A 73 -27.50 -8.11 5.48
N ILE A 74 -26.84 -8.48 4.38
CA ILE A 74 -25.63 -7.79 3.91
C ILE A 74 -25.93 -6.32 3.56
N ASP A 75 -27.10 -5.98 3.01
CA ASP A 75 -27.46 -4.59 2.72
C ASP A 75 -27.40 -3.64 3.93
N THR A 76 -27.55 -4.15 5.15
CA THR A 76 -27.44 -3.37 6.39
C THR A 76 -25.99 -3.10 6.83
N PHE A 77 -25.00 -3.70 6.18
CA PHE A 77 -23.60 -3.63 6.60
C PHE A 77 -22.89 -2.39 6.05
N SER A 78 -22.01 -1.81 6.87
CA SER A 78 -21.03 -0.82 6.39
C SER A 78 -20.06 -1.45 5.38
N THR A 79 -19.38 -0.62 4.58
CA THR A 79 -18.39 -1.09 3.59
C THR A 79 -17.30 -1.97 4.24
N GLY A 80 -16.80 -1.59 5.42
CA GLY A 80 -15.82 -2.40 6.16
C GLY A 80 -16.37 -3.74 6.66
N MET A 81 -17.64 -3.78 7.11
CA MET A 81 -18.30 -5.02 7.48
C MET A 81 -18.49 -5.95 6.27
N LYS A 82 -18.93 -5.39 5.14
CA LYS A 82 -19.02 -6.13 3.87
C LYS A 82 -17.64 -6.68 3.49
N GLN A 83 -16.59 -5.86 3.55
CA GLN A 83 -15.25 -6.31 3.19
C GLN A 83 -14.74 -7.45 4.08
N ARG A 84 -15.00 -7.41 5.39
CA ARG A 84 -14.66 -8.53 6.28
C ARG A 84 -15.34 -9.84 5.85
N ILE A 85 -16.62 -9.79 5.48
CA ILE A 85 -17.33 -10.96 4.93
C ILE A 85 -16.76 -11.38 3.57
N ASN A 86 -16.42 -10.42 2.70
CA ASN A 86 -15.79 -10.68 1.40
C ASN A 86 -14.48 -11.47 1.55
N VAL A 87 -13.65 -11.08 2.52
CA VAL A 87 -12.38 -11.76 2.81
C VAL A 87 -12.62 -13.19 3.32
N ILE A 88 -13.47 -13.38 4.34
CA ILE A 88 -13.69 -14.75 4.85
C ILE A 88 -14.44 -15.66 3.89
N ARG A 89 -15.22 -15.11 2.94
CA ARG A 89 -15.82 -15.88 1.84
C ARG A 89 -14.74 -16.61 1.05
N ALA A 90 -13.61 -15.94 0.78
CA ALA A 90 -12.48 -16.52 0.08
C ALA A 90 -11.69 -17.56 0.90
N LEU A 91 -11.99 -17.71 2.19
CA LEU A 91 -11.34 -18.68 3.09
C LEU A 91 -12.19 -19.92 3.37
N VAL A 92 -13.44 -19.97 2.89
CA VAL A 92 -14.39 -21.06 3.19
C VAL A 92 -13.87 -22.43 2.73
N ASN A 93 -13.13 -22.47 1.62
CA ASN A 93 -12.50 -23.66 1.09
C ASN A 93 -11.14 -23.99 1.72
N GLU A 94 -10.66 -23.21 2.70
CA GLU A 94 -9.33 -23.36 3.32
C GLU A 94 -8.20 -23.37 2.28
N PRO A 95 -8.05 -22.30 1.48
CA PRO A 95 -7.12 -22.29 0.35
C PRO A 95 -5.65 -22.24 0.80
N ASP A 96 -4.76 -22.80 -0.03
CA ASP A 96 -3.31 -22.70 0.13
C ASP A 96 -2.81 -21.29 -0.26
N VAL A 97 -3.45 -20.69 -1.28
CA VAL A 97 -3.11 -19.36 -1.80
C VAL A 97 -4.33 -18.45 -1.82
N LEU A 98 -4.24 -17.28 -1.18
CA LEU A 98 -5.26 -16.25 -1.19
C LEU A 98 -4.83 -15.09 -2.09
N PHE A 99 -5.65 -14.76 -3.07
CA PHE A 99 -5.50 -13.57 -3.91
C PHE A 99 -6.37 -12.45 -3.37
N LEU A 100 -5.75 -11.31 -3.08
CA LEU A 100 -6.39 -10.09 -2.62
C LEU A 100 -6.15 -8.98 -3.61
N ASP A 101 -7.22 -8.51 -4.25
CA ASP A 101 -7.18 -7.41 -5.19
C ASP A 101 -7.74 -6.15 -4.55
N GLU A 102 -6.84 -5.19 -4.25
CA GLU A 102 -7.16 -3.89 -3.66
C GLU A 102 -8.04 -4.00 -2.40
N PRO A 103 -7.64 -4.81 -1.38
CA PRO A 103 -8.54 -5.23 -0.31
C PRO A 103 -8.96 -4.11 0.64
N THR A 104 -8.28 -2.96 0.63
CA THR A 104 -8.61 -1.80 1.48
C THR A 104 -9.13 -0.60 0.69
N LEU A 105 -9.29 -0.72 -0.63
CA LEU A 105 -9.75 0.37 -1.47
C LEU A 105 -11.17 0.82 -1.08
N GLY A 106 -11.35 2.13 -0.91
CA GLY A 106 -12.64 2.73 -0.57
C GLY A 106 -13.09 2.49 0.88
N LEU A 107 -12.22 1.98 1.75
CA LEU A 107 -12.48 1.86 3.18
C LEU A 107 -12.05 3.12 3.95
N ASP A 108 -12.72 3.37 5.07
CA ASP A 108 -12.26 4.36 6.04
C ASP A 108 -10.98 3.87 6.77
N PRO A 109 -10.25 4.75 7.48
CA PRO A 109 -9.00 4.38 8.14
C PRO A 109 -9.13 3.25 9.18
N GLN A 110 -10.24 3.19 9.92
CA GLN A 110 -10.45 2.14 10.91
C GLN A 110 -10.68 0.79 10.22
N SER A 111 -11.57 0.75 9.24
CA SER A 111 -11.84 -0.46 8.44
C SER A 111 -10.59 -0.96 7.71
N THR A 112 -9.76 -0.03 7.20
CA THR A 112 -8.46 -0.34 6.58
C THR A 112 -7.54 -1.05 7.56
N ALA A 113 -7.38 -0.53 8.78
CA ALA A 113 -6.55 -1.14 9.81
C ALA A 113 -7.08 -2.54 10.21
N GLU A 114 -8.39 -2.70 10.35
CA GLU A 114 -9.03 -3.99 10.65
C GLU A 114 -8.78 -5.05 9.56
N VAL A 115 -8.87 -4.66 8.28
CA VAL A 115 -8.61 -5.57 7.16
C VAL A 115 -7.13 -5.91 7.07
N ARG A 116 -6.22 -4.95 7.26
CA ARG A 116 -4.76 -5.23 7.29
C ARG A 116 -4.39 -6.23 8.39
N GLU A 117 -4.93 -6.05 9.59
CA GLU A 117 -4.72 -6.99 10.68
C GLU A 117 -5.34 -8.37 10.39
N LEU A 118 -6.48 -8.41 9.71
CA LEU A 118 -7.06 -9.66 9.23
C LEU A 118 -6.14 -10.38 8.24
N VAL A 119 -5.60 -9.68 7.25
CA VAL A 119 -4.64 -10.24 6.27
C VAL A 119 -3.42 -10.81 6.96
N ARG A 120 -2.83 -10.06 7.91
CA ARG A 120 -1.69 -10.51 8.71
C ARG A 120 -2.00 -11.78 9.51
N ARG A 121 -3.17 -11.85 10.16
CA ARG A 121 -3.60 -13.05 10.89
C ARG A 121 -3.84 -14.24 9.97
N ILE A 122 -4.43 -14.06 8.80
CA ILE A 122 -4.61 -15.14 7.81
C ILE A 122 -3.25 -15.74 7.42
N ASN A 123 -2.26 -14.89 7.11
CA ASN A 123 -0.94 -15.35 6.74
C ASN A 123 -0.25 -16.12 7.88
N LEU A 124 -0.26 -15.58 9.10
CA LEU A 124 0.47 -16.15 10.24
C LEU A 124 -0.22 -17.36 10.87
N GLU A 125 -1.54 -17.29 11.10
CA GLU A 125 -2.29 -18.31 11.83
C GLU A 125 -2.70 -19.47 10.92
N ASN A 126 -3.16 -19.18 9.69
CA ASN A 126 -3.62 -20.21 8.75
C ASN A 126 -2.49 -20.74 7.85
N LYS A 127 -1.31 -20.10 7.88
CA LYS A 127 -0.18 -20.40 6.99
C LYS A 127 -0.53 -20.30 5.50
N THR A 128 -1.51 -19.46 5.17
CA THR A 128 -1.95 -19.22 3.78
C THR A 128 -0.96 -18.27 3.09
N THR A 129 -0.52 -18.63 1.89
CA THR A 129 0.27 -17.72 1.05
C THR A 129 -0.64 -16.64 0.49
N ILE A 130 -0.27 -15.37 0.59
CA ILE A 130 -1.10 -14.26 0.11
C ILE A 130 -0.42 -13.57 -1.07
N ILE A 131 -1.17 -13.38 -2.15
CA ILE A 131 -0.80 -12.51 -3.27
C ILE A 131 -1.71 -11.30 -3.20
N LEU A 132 -1.11 -10.15 -2.91
CA LEU A 132 -1.79 -8.87 -2.73
C LEU A 132 -1.44 -7.94 -3.90
N THR A 133 -2.46 -7.40 -4.57
CA THR A 133 -2.32 -6.28 -5.51
C THR A 133 -2.85 -5.02 -4.86
N THR A 134 -2.05 -3.95 -4.93
CA THR A 134 -2.39 -2.65 -4.36
C THR A 134 -1.61 -1.55 -5.06
N HIS A 135 -2.22 -0.38 -5.22
CA HIS A 135 -1.54 0.86 -5.59
C HIS A 135 -1.13 1.69 -4.36
N MET A 136 -1.52 1.27 -3.16
CA MET A 136 -1.13 1.94 -1.92
C MET A 136 0.21 1.39 -1.42
N MET A 137 1.30 2.12 -1.64
CA MET A 137 2.61 1.57 -1.28
C MET A 137 2.78 1.39 0.22
N THR A 138 2.16 2.24 1.04
CA THR A 138 2.08 2.03 2.50
C THR A 138 1.45 0.69 2.89
N GLU A 139 0.47 0.19 2.13
CA GLU A 139 -0.13 -1.13 2.39
C GLU A 139 0.86 -2.24 2.04
N ALA A 140 1.51 -2.14 0.88
CA ALA A 140 2.51 -3.11 0.44
C ALA A 140 3.70 -3.17 1.43
N ASP A 141 4.20 -2.02 1.90
CA ASP A 141 5.31 -1.94 2.86
C ASP A 141 4.96 -2.61 4.21
N MET A 142 3.71 -2.48 4.65
CA MET A 142 3.26 -3.04 5.94
C MET A 142 2.95 -4.53 5.89
N LEU A 143 2.46 -5.05 4.76
CA LEU A 143 1.91 -6.41 4.68
C LEU A 143 2.79 -7.42 3.95
N CYS A 144 3.67 -6.98 3.04
CA CYS A 144 4.34 -7.87 2.12
C CYS A 144 5.79 -8.17 2.54
N ASP A 145 6.15 -9.45 2.56
CA ASP A 145 7.55 -9.87 2.73
C ASP A 145 8.40 -9.54 1.49
N ARG A 146 7.77 -9.54 0.31
CA ARG A 146 8.37 -9.24 -0.99
C ARG A 146 7.38 -8.46 -1.85
N ILE A 147 7.88 -7.49 -2.60
CA ILE A 147 7.08 -6.60 -3.44
C ILE A 147 7.63 -6.69 -4.85
N GLY A 148 6.73 -6.89 -5.82
CA GLY A 148 7.02 -6.74 -7.24
C GLY A 148 6.36 -5.46 -7.75
N ILE A 149 7.14 -4.54 -8.29
CA ILE A 149 6.63 -3.32 -8.93
C ILE A 149 6.31 -3.65 -10.39
N LEU A 150 5.05 -3.49 -10.77
CA LEU A 150 4.56 -3.73 -12.12
C LEU A 150 4.39 -2.40 -12.86
N ASP A 151 5.01 -2.27 -14.03
CA ASP A 151 4.82 -1.13 -14.94
C ASP A 151 4.68 -1.62 -16.39
N HIS A 152 3.73 -1.06 -17.13
CA HIS A 152 3.38 -1.46 -18.50
C HIS A 152 3.31 -2.98 -18.74
N GLY A 153 2.78 -3.73 -17.76
CA GLY A 153 2.62 -5.19 -17.83
C GLY A 153 3.89 -6.00 -17.60
N LYS A 154 4.96 -5.39 -17.06
CA LYS A 154 6.23 -6.04 -16.73
C LYS A 154 6.63 -5.74 -15.29
N ILE A 155 7.19 -6.73 -14.61
CA ILE A 155 7.80 -6.52 -13.30
C ILE A 155 9.13 -5.80 -13.53
N VAL A 156 9.22 -4.54 -13.10
CA VAL A 156 10.40 -3.69 -13.29
C VAL A 156 11.37 -3.77 -12.11
N ALA A 157 10.89 -4.14 -10.92
CA ALA A 157 11.70 -4.49 -9.76
C ALA A 157 10.98 -5.48 -8.86
N MET A 158 11.74 -6.31 -8.15
CA MET A 158 11.18 -7.25 -7.17
C MET A 158 12.18 -7.57 -6.07
N ASP A 159 11.88 -7.17 -4.85
CA ASP A 159 12.72 -7.45 -3.67
C ASP A 159 11.90 -7.29 -2.38
N THR A 160 12.54 -7.40 -1.22
CA THR A 160 11.97 -6.99 0.08
C THR A 160 11.71 -5.47 0.09
N PRO A 161 10.72 -4.98 0.86
CA PRO A 161 10.46 -3.55 0.97
C PRO A 161 11.70 -2.75 1.39
N THR A 162 12.50 -3.28 2.31
CA THR A 162 13.76 -2.66 2.76
C THR A 162 14.78 -2.53 1.64
N ASN A 163 15.00 -3.58 0.85
CA ASN A 163 15.97 -3.54 -0.26
C ASN A 163 15.50 -2.63 -1.38
N LEU A 164 14.19 -2.61 -1.68
CA LEU A 164 13.61 -1.67 -2.63
C LEU A 164 13.87 -0.23 -2.21
N LYS A 165 13.58 0.13 -0.95
CA LYS A 165 13.84 1.49 -0.42
C LYS A 165 15.33 1.89 -0.50
N LYS A 166 16.24 0.96 -0.23
CA LYS A 166 17.70 1.18 -0.36
C LYS A 166 18.17 1.39 -1.79
N SER A 167 17.42 0.96 -2.80
CA SER A 167 17.80 1.15 -4.21
C SER A 167 17.77 2.62 -4.64
N VAL A 168 16.97 3.46 -3.98
CA VAL A 168 16.80 4.89 -4.31
C VAL A 168 17.91 5.77 -3.75
N THR A 169 18.32 5.54 -2.50
CA THR A 169 19.34 6.37 -1.83
C THR A 169 20.77 6.09 -2.29
N GLY A 170 20.97 5.00 -3.04
CA GLY A 170 22.28 4.38 -3.16
C GLY A 170 22.69 3.76 -1.82
N THR A 171 23.46 2.67 -1.87
CA THR A 171 23.97 1.99 -0.68
C THR A 171 24.63 2.99 0.28
N ASP A 172 24.02 3.11 1.47
CA ASP A 172 24.51 3.80 2.67
C ASP A 172 24.22 5.30 2.85
N ALA A 173 23.35 5.94 2.06
CA ALA A 173 22.93 7.33 2.33
C ALA A 173 21.59 7.42 3.08
N THR A 174 21.57 8.16 4.19
CA THR A 174 20.37 8.51 4.95
C THR A 174 20.11 10.01 4.82
N LEU A 175 18.85 10.38 4.59
CA LEU A 175 18.43 11.77 4.48
C LEU A 175 17.84 12.24 5.82
N PHE A 176 18.37 13.30 6.39
CA PHE A 176 17.87 13.89 7.63
C PHE A 176 17.31 15.28 7.36
N GLU A 177 16.14 15.59 7.90
CA GLU A 177 15.58 16.94 7.94
C GLU A 177 15.76 17.52 9.35
N PHE A 178 16.40 18.68 9.45
CA PHE A 178 16.60 19.41 10.70
C PHE A 178 15.83 20.73 10.66
N GLU A 179 15.08 21.02 11.73
CA GLU A 179 14.52 22.34 12.02
C GLU A 179 15.45 23.05 13.01
N ILE A 180 16.04 24.17 12.60
CA ILE A 180 17.02 24.97 13.32
C ILE A 180 16.57 26.43 13.29
N PRO A 181 15.92 26.95 14.34
CA PRO A 181 15.38 28.32 14.35
C PRO A 181 16.44 29.42 14.20
N ASN A 182 17.70 29.15 14.54
CA ASN A 182 18.83 30.07 14.39
C ASN A 182 19.80 29.60 13.30
N LEU A 183 19.28 29.05 12.20
CA LEU A 183 20.10 28.61 11.08
C LEU A 183 20.79 29.81 10.43
N ASP A 184 22.11 29.73 10.31
CA ASP A 184 22.92 30.69 9.57
C ASP A 184 23.85 29.99 8.57
N SER A 185 24.53 30.78 7.74
CA SER A 185 25.45 30.26 6.73
C SER A 185 26.67 29.54 7.33
N GLY A 186 27.07 29.87 8.57
CA GLY A 186 28.16 29.22 9.28
C GLY A 186 27.80 27.81 9.72
N VAL A 187 26.59 27.62 10.23
CA VAL A 187 26.02 26.31 10.58
C VAL A 187 25.93 25.42 9.33
N VAL A 188 25.36 25.93 8.23
CA VAL A 188 25.25 25.17 6.96
C VAL A 188 26.63 24.77 6.43
N SER A 189 27.61 25.68 6.48
CA SER A 189 28.98 25.42 6.02
C SER A 189 29.70 24.38 6.90
N SER A 190 29.43 24.38 8.20
CA SER A 190 29.97 23.41 9.15
C SER A 190 29.46 21.99 8.91
N VAL A 191 28.19 21.85 8.50
CA VAL A 191 27.62 20.55 8.13
C VAL A 191 28.16 20.08 6.77
N ARG A 192 28.27 20.99 5.79
CA ARG A 192 28.80 20.66 4.45
C ARG A 192 30.26 20.20 4.47
N SER A 193 31.04 20.56 5.48
CA SER A 193 32.46 20.18 5.57
C SER A 193 32.70 18.80 6.18
N LEU A 194 31.65 18.13 6.68
CA LEU A 194 31.75 16.79 7.24
C LEU A 194 31.97 15.76 6.14
N SER A 195 32.92 14.84 6.37
CA SER A 195 33.25 13.76 5.42
C SER A 195 32.11 12.74 5.25
N SER A 196 31.22 12.63 6.24
CA SER A 196 30.02 11.79 6.16
C SER A 196 28.93 12.40 5.29
N VAL A 197 28.94 13.71 5.04
CA VAL A 197 27.86 14.41 4.31
C VAL A 197 28.10 14.37 2.81
N SER A 198 27.12 13.86 2.07
CA SER A 198 27.13 13.84 0.60
C SER A 198 26.49 15.09 0.00
N SER A 199 25.41 15.59 0.62
CA SER A 199 24.74 16.81 0.18
C SER A 199 23.99 17.51 1.32
N VAL A 200 23.86 18.83 1.18
CA VAL A 200 23.02 19.66 2.06
C VAL A 200 22.16 20.55 1.17
N VAL A 201 20.86 20.54 1.39
CA VAL A 201 19.87 21.40 0.74
C VAL A 201 19.19 22.21 1.84
N GLN A 202 19.11 23.51 1.67
CA GLN A 202 18.34 24.37 2.56
C GLN A 202 16.97 24.61 1.90
N ASP A 203 15.91 24.17 2.55
CA ASP A 203 14.53 24.32 2.04
C ASP A 203 13.97 25.70 2.41
N ASP A 204 14.24 26.18 3.63
CA ASP A 204 13.78 27.48 4.12
C ASP A 204 14.77 28.10 5.14
N PRO A 205 14.51 29.30 5.70
CA PRO A 205 15.41 29.96 6.63
C PRO A 205 15.70 29.18 7.93
N THR A 206 14.95 28.12 8.21
CA THR A 206 15.05 27.30 9.43
C THR A 206 15.21 25.80 9.15
N HIS A 207 14.97 25.32 7.93
CA HIS A 207 15.04 23.89 7.60
C HIS A 207 16.20 23.56 6.66
N ILE A 208 16.95 22.50 7.02
CA ILE A 208 17.95 21.87 6.15
C ILE A 208 17.68 20.38 5.99
N LYS A 209 17.88 19.88 4.77
CA LYS A 209 17.93 18.47 4.43
C LYS A 209 19.37 18.06 4.19
N VAL A 210 19.83 17.03 4.89
CA VAL A 210 21.22 16.57 4.87
C VAL A 210 21.25 15.10 4.49
N SER A 211 21.84 14.80 3.34
CA SER A 211 22.17 13.42 2.98
C SER A 211 23.54 13.08 3.57
N SER A 212 23.61 12.01 4.34
CA SER A 212 24.82 11.60 5.04
C SER A 212 25.00 10.09 4.97
N ARG A 213 26.24 9.63 5.03
CA ARG A 213 26.62 8.22 4.88
C ARG A 213 27.24 7.65 6.15
N GLY A 214 26.95 6.38 6.39
CA GLY A 214 27.50 5.58 7.49
C GLY A 214 26.61 5.51 8.72
N ASN A 215 26.75 4.46 9.53
CA ASN A 215 25.85 4.17 10.64
C ASN A 215 25.85 5.25 11.74
N ASP A 216 26.98 5.91 11.98
CA ASP A 216 27.12 6.94 13.02
C ASP A 216 26.85 8.36 12.46
N SER A 217 26.33 8.46 11.24
CA SER A 217 26.15 9.75 10.56
C SER A 217 25.27 10.72 11.33
N PHE A 218 24.26 10.20 12.05
CA PHE A 218 23.34 11.01 12.82
C PHE A 218 24.05 11.74 13.98
N ASP A 219 24.85 11.00 14.76
CA ASP A 219 25.57 11.56 15.91
C ASP A 219 26.59 12.62 15.47
N VAL A 220 27.33 12.33 14.38
CA VAL A 220 28.29 13.28 13.79
C VAL A 220 27.60 14.57 13.35
N LEU A 221 26.41 14.48 12.74
CA LEU A 221 25.63 15.64 12.31
C LEU A 221 25.15 16.47 13.50
N VAL A 222 24.56 15.83 14.51
CA VAL A 222 24.03 16.51 15.69
C VAL A 222 25.16 17.21 16.46
N ASP A 223 26.32 16.57 16.61
CA ASP A 223 27.48 17.15 17.28
C ASP A 223 28.06 18.34 16.53
N ALA A 224 28.16 18.27 15.20
CA ALA A 224 28.62 19.38 14.38
C ALA A 224 27.68 20.58 14.47
N LEU A 225 26.37 20.33 14.38
CA LEU A 225 25.33 21.35 14.56
C LEU A 225 25.43 22.02 15.93
N ARG A 226 25.54 21.22 17.01
CA ARG A 226 25.69 21.77 18.37
C ARG A 226 26.98 22.57 18.56
N LYS A 227 28.11 22.11 18.02
CA LYS A 227 29.40 22.84 18.07
C LYS A 227 29.35 24.18 17.34
N SER A 228 28.57 24.27 16.26
CA SER A 228 28.32 25.53 15.54
C SER A 228 27.32 26.48 16.24
N GLY A 229 26.77 26.08 17.40
CA GLY A 229 25.79 26.89 18.15
C GLY A 229 24.36 26.79 17.61
N ALA A 230 24.07 25.84 16.73
CA ALA A 230 22.73 25.58 16.21
C ALA A 230 21.80 25.05 17.30
N ARG A 231 20.57 25.58 17.37
CA ARG A 231 19.50 25.10 18.25
C ARG A 231 18.61 24.18 17.45
N ILE A 232 18.81 22.87 17.59
CA ILE A 232 17.99 21.88 16.92
C ILE A 232 16.63 21.82 17.63
N ARG A 233 15.55 22.12 16.91
CA ARG A 233 14.16 22.02 17.39
C ARG A 233 13.56 20.66 17.08
N THR A 234 13.72 20.21 15.84
CA THR A 234 13.18 18.95 15.34
C THR A 234 14.23 18.26 14.47
N VAL A 235 14.28 16.93 14.52
CA VAL A 235 15.00 16.12 13.53
C VAL A 235 14.08 15.01 13.02
N LYS A 236 14.07 14.79 11.71
CA LYS A 236 13.40 13.64 11.08
C LYS A 236 14.38 12.86 10.23
N ASN A 237 14.35 11.54 10.34
CA ASN A 237 14.95 10.67 9.34
C ASN A 237 13.95 10.50 8.20
N LEU A 238 14.29 10.99 7.01
CA LEU A 238 13.55 10.81 5.78
C LEU A 238 14.05 9.51 5.14
N GLU A 239 13.54 8.37 5.63
CA GLU A 239 13.75 7.10 4.94
C GLU A 239 12.99 7.12 3.61
N PRO A 240 13.59 6.59 2.52
CA PRO A 240 12.89 6.46 1.25
C PRO A 240 11.64 5.65 1.44
N THR A 241 10.56 6.12 0.84
CA THR A 241 9.29 5.39 0.77
C THR A 241 9.27 4.51 -0.46
N LEU A 242 8.32 3.57 -0.52
CA LEU A 242 8.11 2.79 -1.74
C LEU A 242 7.54 3.65 -2.88
N GLU A 243 6.87 4.76 -2.56
CA GLU A 243 6.49 5.78 -3.54
C GLU A 243 7.73 6.37 -4.22
N ASP A 244 8.78 6.71 -3.46
CA ASP A 244 10.04 7.20 -4.03
C ASP A 244 10.70 6.16 -4.94
N VAL A 245 10.65 4.88 -4.53
CA VAL A 245 11.14 3.75 -5.34
C VAL A 245 10.38 3.66 -6.67
N PHE A 246 9.06 3.74 -6.60
CA PHE A 246 8.21 3.69 -7.79
C PHE A 246 8.53 4.84 -8.76
N LEU A 247 8.64 6.06 -8.25
CA LEU A 247 8.98 7.24 -9.06
C LEU A 247 10.37 7.13 -9.68
N HIS A 248 11.36 6.65 -8.91
CA HIS A 248 12.73 6.46 -9.36
C HIS A 248 12.83 5.44 -10.51
N ILE A 249 12.14 4.30 -10.40
CA ILE A 249 12.20 3.21 -11.38
C ILE A 249 11.38 3.54 -12.64
N THR A 250 10.22 4.16 -12.47
CA THR A 250 9.33 4.49 -13.60
C THR A 250 9.70 5.82 -14.28
N GLY A 251 10.65 6.59 -13.71
CA GLY A 251 11.11 7.86 -14.26
C GLY A 251 10.06 8.98 -14.18
N HIS A 252 9.15 8.93 -13.20
CA HIS A 252 8.08 9.92 -13.03
C HIS A 252 8.51 11.17 -12.23
N GLU A 253 9.75 11.24 -11.73
CA GLU A 253 10.36 12.54 -11.45
C GLU A 253 10.76 13.19 -12.79
N VAL A 254 10.24 14.39 -13.06
CA VAL A 254 10.34 15.19 -14.31
C VAL A 254 9.24 14.95 -15.37
N ARG A 255 7.96 14.92 -14.97
CA ARG A 255 6.86 15.29 -15.91
C ARG A 255 5.94 16.43 -15.48
N ASP A 256 5.91 16.82 -14.21
CA ASP A 256 5.10 17.96 -13.75
C ASP A 256 5.90 19.23 -13.37
N SER A 257 7.22 19.25 -13.58
CA SER A 257 8.08 20.43 -13.38
C SER A 257 8.55 21.10 -14.68
N VAL A 258 8.05 20.67 -15.84
CA VAL A 258 8.30 21.31 -17.15
C VAL A 258 6.98 21.67 -17.85
N ALA A 259 6.08 22.32 -17.11
CA ALA A 259 4.92 23.01 -17.67
C ALA A 259 4.91 24.48 -17.23
N SER A 260 6.06 25.15 -17.31
CA SER A 260 6.17 26.61 -17.28
C SER A 260 6.67 27.11 -18.64
N THR A 261 5.83 26.98 -19.66
CA THR A 261 5.95 27.83 -20.85
C THR A 261 4.81 28.85 -20.80
N PRO A 262 5.09 30.16 -20.85
CA PRO A 262 4.05 31.17 -20.70
C PRO A 262 3.10 31.15 -21.90
N VAL A 263 1.80 31.16 -21.62
CA VAL A 263 0.75 31.35 -22.62
C VAL A 263 0.92 32.76 -23.21
N PRO A 264 1.04 32.93 -24.54
CA PRO A 264 1.02 34.26 -25.14
C PRO A 264 -0.38 34.84 -24.97
N SER A 265 -0.46 36.00 -24.33
CA SER A 265 -1.68 36.80 -24.23
C SER A 265 -2.22 37.12 -25.63
N GLN A 266 -3.33 36.51 -26.03
CA GLN A 266 -4.12 36.98 -27.16
C GLN A 266 -5.41 37.65 -26.68
N LYS A 267 -5.60 38.84 -27.25
CA LYS A 267 -6.63 39.85 -26.99
C LYS A 267 -8.04 39.29 -27.16
N GLY A 268 -8.96 39.80 -26.34
CA GLY A 268 -10.37 39.42 -26.35
C GLY A 268 -11.15 39.85 -27.60
N GLY A 269 -12.26 39.15 -27.82
CA GLY A 269 -13.34 39.51 -28.75
C GLY A 269 -14.15 38.29 -29.21
N PRO A 270 -15.49 38.38 -29.41
CA PRO A 270 -16.42 37.41 -28.84
C PRO A 270 -17.24 36.61 -29.87
N HIS A 271 -17.43 35.31 -29.68
CA HIS A 271 -18.52 34.47 -30.22
C HIS A 271 -18.53 33.18 -29.36
N GLY A 272 -19.60 32.69 -28.75
CA GLY A 272 -21.01 32.71 -29.13
C GLY A 272 -21.45 31.27 -29.42
N TRP A 273 -21.59 30.41 -28.42
CA TRP A 273 -22.32 29.14 -28.59
C TRP A 273 -22.78 28.48 -27.27
N ARG A 274 -24.06 28.09 -27.21
CA ARG A 274 -24.70 27.29 -26.15
C ARG A 274 -25.02 25.90 -26.72
N PRO A 275 -24.81 24.79 -26.00
CA PRO A 275 -25.36 23.51 -26.41
C PRO A 275 -26.74 23.30 -25.79
N ASN A 276 -27.68 22.91 -26.65
CA ASN A 276 -29.06 22.59 -26.33
C ASN A 276 -29.22 21.09 -26.05
N LYS A 277 -30.32 20.78 -25.35
CA LYS A 277 -30.83 19.50 -24.85
C LYS A 277 -30.62 18.23 -25.69
N ARG A 278 -30.40 17.14 -24.95
CA ARG A 278 -30.97 15.76 -25.05
C ARG A 278 -31.48 15.27 -26.41
N VAL A 279 -31.03 14.07 -26.81
CA VAL A 279 -31.87 13.10 -27.54
C VAL A 279 -31.58 11.68 -27.05
N ARG A 280 -32.68 11.02 -26.62
CA ARG A 280 -33.01 9.59 -26.43
C ARG A 280 -31.98 8.63 -25.85
#